data_AF-T1BWS8-F1
#
_entry.id   AF-T1BWS8-F1
#
_cell.length_a   1.000
_cell.length_b   1.000
_cell.length_c   1.000
_cell.angle_alpha   90.00
_cell.angle_beta   90.00
_cell.angle_gamma   90.00
#
_symmetry.space_group_name_H-M   'P 1'
#
loop_
_entity.id
_entity.type
_entity.pdbx_description
1 polymer ?
#
loop_
_entity_poly.entity_id
_entity_poly.type
_entity_poly.pdbx_seq_one_letter_code
_entity_poly.pdbx_strand_id
1 'polypeptide(L)'
;MREGAVVRLRQGDYARETRYAAAPLELAQSYRDAGARWLHVVDLDGARGGGFTQLALIERLARCGLSVQAGGGVRAAADVQRLLDAGATRVVVGSIAVRDPQ
;
A
#
# COMPACT_ATOMS: atom_id res chain seq x y z
N MET A 1 0.44 4.01 -4.21
CA MET A 1 1.21 5.18 -3.73
C MET A 1 2.60 5.08 -4.29
N ARG A 2 3.18 6.23 -4.61
CA ARG A 2 4.53 6.35 -5.17
C ARG A 2 5.14 7.66 -4.70
N GLU A 3 6.37 7.65 -4.19
CA GLU A 3 7.05 8.84 -3.65
C GLU A 3 6.19 9.62 -2.63
N GLY A 4 5.45 8.90 -1.77
CA GLY A 4 4.54 9.51 -0.78
C GLY A 4 3.23 10.09 -1.34
N ALA A 5 3.00 10.04 -2.66
CA ALA A 5 1.81 10.58 -3.30
C ALA A 5 0.79 9.49 -3.69
N VAL A 6 -0.48 9.91 -3.80
CA VAL A 6 -1.54 9.08 -4.39
C VAL A 6 -1.43 9.17 -5.90
N VAL A 7 -1.24 8.02 -6.54
CA VAL A 7 -1.03 7.93 -7.99
C VAL A 7 -1.85 6.81 -8.58
N ARG A 8 -2.23 6.97 -9.85
CA ARG A 8 -2.85 5.93 -10.67
C ARG A 8 -2.02 5.72 -11.93
N LEU A 9 -1.63 4.47 -12.17
CA LEU A 9 -0.97 4.07 -13.41
C LEU A 9 -2.03 3.59 -14.42
N ARG A 10 -1.97 4.08 -15.66
CA ARG A 10 -2.83 3.55 -16.72
C ARG A 10 -2.32 2.17 -17.13
N GLN A 11 -3.11 1.12 -16.86
CA GLN A 11 -2.74 -0.28 -17.16
C GLN A 11 -1.38 -0.71 -16.55
N GLY A 12 -1.00 -0.14 -15.40
CA GLY A 12 0.28 -0.44 -14.75
C GLY A 12 1.51 0.22 -15.40
N ASP A 13 1.33 1.07 -16.41
CA ASP A 13 2.42 1.78 -17.06
C ASP A 13 2.90 2.98 -16.21
N TYR A 14 4.13 2.88 -15.70
CA TYR A 14 4.80 3.90 -14.89
C TYR A 14 5.09 5.20 -15.65
N ALA A 15 5.15 5.16 -16.98
CA ALA A 15 5.29 6.37 -17.80
C ALA A 15 3.96 7.11 -17.95
N ARG A 16 2.84 6.44 -17.67
CA ARG A 16 1.47 6.98 -17.76
C ARG A 16 0.85 7.09 -16.38
N GLU A 17 1.50 7.88 -15.53
CA GLU A 17 1.08 8.16 -14.17
C GLU A 17 0.19 9.41 -14.09
N THR A 18 -0.90 9.31 -13.34
CA THR A 18 -1.69 10.46 -12.90
C THR A 18 -1.47 10.65 -11.41
N ARG A 19 -0.99 11.84 -11.01
CA ARG A 19 -0.83 12.23 -9.60
C ARG A 19 -2.06 12.96 -9.11
N TYR A 20 -2.53 12.61 -7.92
CA TYR A 20 -3.61 13.32 -7.24
C TYR A 20 -3.01 14.27 -6.20
N ALA A 21 -3.59 15.46 -6.07
CA ALA A 21 -3.10 16.49 -5.16
C ALA A 21 -3.40 16.20 -3.67
N ALA A 22 -4.43 15.40 -3.40
CA ALA A 22 -4.84 15.07 -2.03
C ALA A 22 -3.76 14.26 -1.30
N ALA A 23 -3.47 14.63 -0.05
CA ALA A 23 -2.57 13.86 0.76
C ALA A 23 -3.20 12.48 1.06
N PRO A 24 -2.42 11.38 1.08
CA PRO A 24 -2.96 10.04 1.30
C PRO A 24 -3.77 9.92 2.60
N LEU A 25 -3.34 10.60 3.67
CA LEU A 25 -4.02 10.60 4.96
C LEU A 25 -5.35 11.34 4.92
N GLU A 26 -5.41 12.51 4.28
CA GLU A 26 -6.65 13.28 4.11
C GLU A 26 -7.68 12.47 3.31
N LEU A 27 -7.23 11.82 2.24
CA LEU A 27 -8.08 10.97 1.43
C LEU A 27 -8.62 9.78 2.23
N ALA A 28 -7.76 9.10 3.00
CA ALA A 28 -8.17 8.00 3.88
C ALA A 28 -9.19 8.44 4.94
N GLN A 29 -8.99 9.62 5.56
CA GLN A 29 -9.94 10.21 6.49
C GLN A 29 -11.28 10.49 5.80
N SER A 30 -11.28 11.07 4.60
CA SER A 30 -12.51 11.31 3.84
C SER A 30 -13.29 10.02 3.54
N TYR A 31 -12.59 8.92 3.24
CA TYR A 31 -13.22 7.62 3.00
C TYR A 31 -13.83 7.05 4.27
N ARG A 32 -13.13 7.15 5.39
CA ARG A 32 -13.67 6.76 6.70
C ARG A 32 -14.92 7.56 7.03
N ASP A 33 -14.89 8.87 6.85
CA ASP A 33 -16.01 9.76 7.17
C ASP A 33 -17.21 9.48 6.24
N ALA A 34 -16.97 8.98 5.03
CA ALA A 34 -17.98 8.45 4.12
C ALA A 34 -18.48 7.02 4.46
N GLY A 35 -17.98 6.42 5.56
CA GLY A 35 -18.41 5.11 6.05
C GLY A 35 -17.55 3.92 5.61
N ALA A 36 -16.42 4.15 4.93
CA ALA A 36 -15.50 3.07 4.61
C ALA A 36 -14.94 2.44 5.90
N ARG A 37 -14.67 1.14 5.83
CA ARG A 37 -14.10 0.34 6.94
C ARG A 37 -12.71 -0.18 6.62
N TRP A 38 -12.41 -0.32 5.33
CA TRP A 38 -11.18 -0.88 4.80
C TRP A 38 -10.52 0.08 3.84
N LEU A 39 -9.20 0.15 3.91
CA LEU A 39 -8.36 0.88 2.98
C LEU A 39 -7.38 -0.09 2.32
N HIS A 40 -7.41 -0.17 0.99
CA HIS A 40 -6.45 -0.95 0.22
C HIS A 40 -5.32 -0.03 -0.29
N VAL A 41 -4.09 -0.39 0.03
CA VAL A 41 -2.90 0.43 -0.22
C VAL A 41 -1.85 -0.40 -0.95
N VAL A 42 -1.32 0.12 -2.06
CA VAL A 42 -0.25 -0.52 -2.83
C VAL A 42 0.97 0.40 -2.86
N ASP A 43 2.11 -0.06 -2.36
CA ASP A 43 3.42 0.58 -2.55
C ASP A 43 3.96 0.22 -3.95
N LEU A 44 3.86 1.17 -4.89
CA LEU A 44 4.29 0.96 -6.28
C LEU A 44 5.80 1.06 -6.45
N ASP A 45 6.49 1.73 -5.52
CA ASP A 45 7.95 1.80 -5.49
C ASP A 45 8.50 0.43 -5.07
N GLY A 46 7.94 -0.14 -3.99
CA GLY A 46 8.28 -1.48 -3.54
C GLY A 46 7.92 -2.57 -4.55
N ALA A 47 6.79 -2.42 -5.26
CA ALA A 47 6.41 -3.33 -6.34
C ALA A 47 7.45 -3.41 -7.46
N ARG A 48 8.08 -2.27 -7.80
CA ARG A 48 9.09 -2.17 -8.87
C ARG A 48 10.49 -2.52 -8.42
N GLY A 49 10.99 -1.80 -7.41
CA GLY A 49 12.39 -1.87 -6.95
C GLY A 49 12.65 -3.00 -5.95
N GLY A 50 11.61 -3.48 -5.26
CA GLY A 50 11.77 -4.29 -4.06
C GLY A 50 12.04 -3.42 -2.83
N GLY A 51 11.62 -3.90 -1.66
CA GLY A 51 11.70 -3.16 -0.40
C GLY A 51 10.56 -2.16 -0.24
N PHE A 52 9.94 -2.11 0.95
CA PHE A 52 8.88 -1.15 1.24
C PHE A 52 9.49 0.19 1.59
N THR A 53 9.28 1.17 0.72
CA THR A 53 9.76 2.53 0.94
C THR A 53 8.76 3.37 1.71
N GLN A 54 7.51 2.91 1.81
CA GLN A 54 6.40 3.68 2.37
C GLN A 54 5.83 3.11 3.67
N LEU A 55 6.63 2.36 4.45
CA LEU A 55 6.20 1.79 5.74
C LEU A 55 5.69 2.85 6.71
N ALA A 56 6.40 3.99 6.85
CA ALA A 56 5.97 5.08 7.72
C ALA A 56 4.63 5.70 7.29
N LEU A 57 4.32 5.71 6.00
CA LEU A 57 3.02 6.16 5.51
C LEU A 57 1.92 5.15 5.83
N ILE A 58 2.20 3.85 5.66
CA ILE A 58 1.28 2.78 6.04
C ILE A 58 0.97 2.85 7.55
N GLU A 59 1.97 3.09 8.39
CA GLU A 59 1.80 3.28 9.83
C GLU A 59 0.88 4.45 10.17
N ARG A 60 1.05 5.59 9.48
CA ARG A 60 0.15 6.73 9.63
C ARG A 60 -1.28 6.42 9.18
N LEU A 61 -1.43 5.67 8.09
CA LEU A 61 -2.74 5.25 7.58
C LEU A 61 -3.42 4.24 8.51
N ALA A 62 -2.68 3.31 9.10
CA ALA A 62 -3.22 2.34 10.06
C ALA A 62 -3.80 3.01 11.30
N ARG A 63 -3.27 4.18 11.68
CA ARG A 63 -3.76 4.99 12.80
C ARG A 63 -4.98 5.84 12.46
N CYS A 64 -5.45 5.87 11.21
CA CYS A 64 -6.60 6.69 10.83
C CYS A 64 -7.95 6.06 11.20
N GLY A 65 -7.98 4.89 11.82
CA GLY A 65 -9.20 4.20 12.25
C GLY A 65 -9.85 3.33 11.17
N LEU A 66 -9.20 3.17 10.01
CA LEU A 66 -9.54 2.18 8.99
C LEU A 66 -8.68 0.93 9.14
N SER A 67 -9.24 -0.23 8.84
CA SER A 67 -8.44 -1.45 8.67
C SER A 67 -7.66 -1.34 7.35
N VAL A 68 -6.34 -1.45 7.43
CA VAL A 68 -5.46 -1.28 6.27
C VAL A 68 -5.08 -2.65 5.71
N GLN A 69 -5.32 -2.85 4.42
CA GLN A 69 -4.70 -3.91 3.64
C GLN A 69 -3.59 -3.31 2.79
N ALA A 70 -2.35 -3.77 2.99
CA ALA A 70 -1.18 -3.25 2.30
C ALA A 70 -0.53 -4.29 1.38
N GLY A 71 0.03 -3.86 0.26
CA GLY A 71 0.81 -4.69 -0.65
C GLY A 71 1.80 -3.86 -1.44
N GLY A 72 2.54 -4.51 -2.33
CA GLY A 72 3.53 -3.85 -3.19
C GLY A 72 4.92 -4.43 -3.04
N GLY A 73 5.22 -5.49 -3.80
CA GLY A 73 6.56 -6.07 -3.83
C GLY A 73 6.92 -6.99 -2.67
N VAL A 74 5.92 -7.61 -2.02
CA VAL A 74 6.13 -8.66 -1.02
C VAL A 74 6.78 -9.88 -1.66
N ARG A 75 8.00 -10.22 -1.24
CA ARG A 75 8.83 -11.30 -1.84
C ARG A 75 9.32 -12.33 -0.82
N ALA A 76 9.16 -12.08 0.48
CA ALA A 76 9.53 -13.02 1.55
C ALA A 76 8.62 -12.87 2.77
N ALA A 77 8.65 -13.84 3.69
CA ALA A 77 7.92 -13.75 4.95
C ALA A 77 8.31 -12.51 5.79
N ALA A 78 9.58 -12.11 5.76
CA ALA A 78 10.06 -10.90 6.44
C ALA A 78 9.38 -9.62 5.91
N ASP A 79 9.00 -9.60 4.64
CA ASP A 79 8.28 -8.48 4.03
C ASP A 79 6.85 -8.38 4.56
N VAL A 80 6.19 -9.53 4.75
CA VAL A 80 4.87 -9.61 5.39
C VAL A 80 4.96 -9.07 6.81
N GLN A 81 5.94 -9.53 7.58
CA GLN A 81 6.10 -9.10 8.97
C GLN A 81 6.30 -7.58 9.07
N ARG A 82 7.14 -6.98 8.23
CA ARG A 82 7.35 -5.52 8.20
C ARG A 82 6.06 -4.73 7.95
N LEU A 83 5.18 -5.22 7.08
CA LEU A 83 3.90 -4.57 6.81
C LEU A 83 2.93 -4.70 7.99
N LEU A 84 2.88 -5.88 8.62
CA LEU A 84 2.08 -6.13 9.82
C LEU A 84 2.57 -5.27 10.99
N ASP A 85 3.88 -5.18 11.19
CA ASP A 85 4.51 -4.33 12.22
C ASP A 85 4.23 -2.85 11.98
N ALA A 86 4.14 -2.43 10.71
CA ALA A 86 3.68 -1.09 10.32
C ALA A 86 2.16 -0.89 10.52
N GLY A 87 1.43 -1.84 11.08
CA GLY A 87 0.01 -1.73 11.41
C GLY A 87 -0.96 -2.15 10.30
N ALA A 88 -0.48 -2.76 9.22
CA ALA A 88 -1.38 -3.37 8.25
C ALA A 88 -2.15 -4.53 8.91
N THR A 89 -3.47 -4.53 8.75
CA THR A 89 -4.33 -5.64 9.20
C THR A 89 -4.22 -6.85 8.27
N ARG A 90 -3.93 -6.61 6.99
CA ARG A 90 -3.76 -7.65 5.96
C ARG A 90 -2.63 -7.30 5.01
N VAL A 91 -1.95 -8.32 4.53
CA VAL A 91 -0.90 -8.17 3.51
C VAL A 91 -1.34 -8.86 2.22
N VAL A 92 -1.18 -8.17 1.09
CA VAL A 92 -1.45 -8.74 -0.24
C VAL A 92 -0.18 -9.33 -0.81
N VAL A 93 -0.21 -10.65 -1.02
CA VAL A 93 0.83 -11.42 -1.70
C VAL A 93 0.34 -11.82 -3.08
N GLY A 94 1.22 -11.76 -4.07
CA GLY A 94 0.90 -12.11 -5.46
C GLY A 94 2.01 -12.93 -6.10
N SER A 95 3.08 -12.27 -6.52
CA SER A 95 4.18 -12.92 -7.24
C SER A 95 4.84 -14.06 -6.45
N ILE A 96 4.96 -13.94 -5.12
CA ILE A 96 5.51 -15.02 -4.29
C ILE A 96 4.59 -16.24 -4.27
N ALA A 97 3.28 -16.07 -4.19
CA ALA A 97 2.33 -17.20 -4.16
C ALA A 97 2.40 -18.08 -5.41
N VAL A 98 2.89 -17.53 -6.54
CA VAL A 98 3.13 -18.30 -7.77
C VAL A 98 4.53 -18.94 -7.78
N ARG A 99 5.55 -18.24 -7.24
CA ARG A 99 6.94 -18.71 -7.25
C ARG A 99 7.26 -19.71 -6.15
N ASP A 100 6.64 -19.54 -5.00
CA ASP A 100 6.78 -20.34 -3.80
C ASP A 100 5.41 -20.42 -3.10
N PRO A 101 4.59 -21.43 -3.46
CA PRO A 101 3.23 -21.57 -2.95
C PRO A 101 3.15 -22.18 -1.54
N GLN A 102 4.28 -22.53 -0.92
CA GLN A 102 4.40 -23.13 0.42
C GLN A 102 4.80 -22.06 1.44
#